data_AF-A0A9D2M1T9-F1
#
_entry.id   AF-A0A9D2M1T9-F1
#
_cell.length_a   1.000
_cell.length_b   1.000
_cell.length_c   1.000
_cell.angle_alpha   90.00
_cell.angle_beta   90.00
_cell.angle_gamma   90.00
#
_symmetry.space_group_name_H-M   'P 1'
#
loop_
_entity.id
_entity.type
_entity.pdbx_description
1 polymer ?
#
loop_
_entity_poly.entity_id
_entity_poly.type
_entity_poly.pdbx_seq_one_letter_code
_entity_poly.pdbx_strand_id
1 'polypeptide(L)' 'MWETENEFLVQYGREPQKVMLTAPDGSQYESETSTIQYALIQKDDFWQNKPNYRLVERT' A
#
# COMPACT_ATOMS: atom_id res chain seq x y z
N MET A 1 3.86 11.31 -3.49
CA MET A 1 3.79 11.57 -2.03
C MET A 1 2.64 12.52 -1.81
N TRP A 2 1.74 12.19 -0.91
CA TRP A 2 0.69 13.09 -0.45
C TRP A 2 1.05 13.53 0.97
N GLU A 3 0.66 14.73 1.38
CA GLU A 3 1.01 15.27 2.69
C GLU A 3 -0.16 15.98 3.35
N THR A 4 -0.16 15.96 4.68
CA THR A 4 -0.95 16.83 5.54
C THR A 4 -0.01 17.83 6.23
N GLU A 5 -0.54 18.65 7.13
CA GLU A 5 0.28 19.59 7.91
C GLU A 5 1.40 18.86 8.67
N ASN A 6 1.08 17.72 9.31
CA ASN A 6 2.00 17.03 10.23
C ASN A 6 2.53 15.69 9.68
N GLU A 7 1.93 15.11 8.65
CA GLU A 7 2.21 13.75 8.21
C GLU A 7 2.46 13.63 6.70
N PHE A 8 3.33 12.71 6.32
CA PHE A 8 3.47 12.22 4.96
C PHE A 8 2.71 10.91 4.78
N LEU A 9 2.01 10.77 3.65
CA LEU A 9 1.55 9.48 3.14
C LEU A 9 2.65 8.88 2.25
N VAL A 10 3.22 7.79 2.70
CA VAL A 10 4.32 7.10 2.01
C VAL A 10 3.89 5.70 1.59
N GLN A 11 4.51 5.20 0.52
CA GLN A 11 4.42 3.78 0.18
C GLN A 11 5.25 3.01 1.20
N TYR A 12 4.58 2.18 1.99
CA TYR A 12 5.21 1.36 3.03
C TYR A 12 5.59 -0.02 2.51
N GLY A 13 4.76 -0.59 1.63
CA GLY A 13 4.96 -1.95 1.17
C GLY A 13 4.10 -2.33 -0.03
N ARG A 14 4.15 -3.61 -0.35
CA ARG A 14 3.29 -4.26 -1.34
C ARG A 14 2.77 -5.56 -0.72
N GLU A 15 1.47 -5.75 -0.78
CA GLU A 15 0.83 -6.98 -0.31
C GLU A 15 0.46 -7.84 -1.52
N PRO A 16 0.94 -9.09 -1.59
CA PRO A 16 0.52 -10.01 -2.63
C PRO A 16 -0.95 -10.34 -2.44
N GLN A 17 -1.73 -10.27 -3.51
CA GLN A 17 -3.13 -10.63 -3.53
C GLN A 17 -3.38 -11.62 -4.65
N LYS A 18 -4.09 -12.69 -4.32
CA LYS A 18 -4.58 -13.66 -5.30
C LYS A 18 -5.89 -13.14 -5.88
N VAL A 19 -5.94 -13.01 -7.19
CA VAL A 19 -7.12 -12.60 -7.93
C VAL A 19 -7.53 -13.71 -8.89
N MET A 20 -8.83 -13.98 -8.97
CA MET A 20 -9.40 -14.83 -10.00
C MET A 20 -9.67 -13.98 -11.23
N LEU A 21 -9.03 -14.33 -12.35
CA LEU A 21 -9.25 -13.68 -13.63
C LEU A 21 -10.05 -14.59 -14.55
N THR A 22 -10.87 -13.99 -15.41
CA THR A 22 -11.62 -14.70 -16.44
C THR A 22 -10.97 -14.44 -17.79
N ALA A 23 -10.52 -15.51 -18.44
CA ALA A 23 -9.97 -15.45 -19.79
C ALA A 23 -11.09 -15.16 -20.82
N PRO A 24 -10.75 -14.73 -22.04
CA PRO A 24 -11.73 -14.45 -23.09
C PRO A 24 -12.58 -15.67 -23.50
N ASP A 25 -12.09 -16.89 -23.25
CA ASP A 25 -12.81 -18.15 -23.48
C ASP A 25 -13.76 -18.53 -22.33
N GLY A 26 -13.83 -17.71 -21.28
CA GLY A 26 -14.67 -17.92 -20.10
C GLY A 26 -14.04 -18.80 -19.01
N SER A 27 -12.83 -19.34 -19.22
CA SER A 27 -12.11 -20.08 -18.18
C SER A 27 -11.62 -19.15 -17.06
N GLN A 28 -11.53 -19.68 -15.83
CA GLN A 28 -11.00 -18.95 -14.68
C GLN A 28 -9.62 -19.47 -14.28
N TYR A 29 -8.72 -18.56 -13.93
CA TYR A 29 -7.40 -18.89 -13.40
C TYR A 29 -7.00 -17.94 -12.27
N GLU A 30 -6.24 -18.48 -11.31
CA GLU A 30 -5.66 -17.71 -10.21
C GLU A 30 -4.42 -16.98 -10.71
N SER A 31 -4.32 -15.69 -10.40
CA SER A 31 -3.17 -14.85 -10.69
C SER A 31 -2.74 -14.13 -9.42
N GLU A 32 -1.43 -13.98 -9.23
CA GLU A 32 -0.86 -13.18 -8.15
C GLU A 32 -0.63 -11.76 -8.66
N THR A 33 -1.31 -10.80 -8.04
CA THR A 33 -1.03 -9.38 -8.20
C THR A 33 -0.47 -8.83 -6.89
N SER A 34 0.00 -7.58 -6.90
CA SER A 34 0.49 -6.92 -5.70
C SER A 34 -0.15 -5.57 -5.57
N THR A 35 -0.72 -5.32 -4.40
CA THR A 35 -1.36 -4.06 -4.12
C THR A 35 -0.47 -3.18 -3.25
N ILE A 36 -0.35 -1.90 -3.60
CA ILE A 36 0.46 -0.95 -2.84
C ILE A 36 -0.19 -0.69 -1.48
N GLN A 37 0.59 -0.86 -0.42
CA GLN A 37 0.24 -0.47 0.93
C GLN A 37 0.84 0.90 1.25
N TYR A 38 0.02 1.74 1.89
CA TYR A 38 0.39 3.08 2.30
C TYR A 38 0.39 3.18 3.82
N ALA A 39 1.26 4.03 4.34
CA ALA A 39 1.31 4.38 5.75
C ALA A 39 1.49 5.89 5.92
N LEU A 40 1.06 6.38 7.08
CA LEU A 40 1.33 7.74 7.53
C LEU A 40 2.61 7.74 8.38
N ILE A 41 3.44 8.75 8.21
CA ILE A 41 4.61 9.02 9.05
C ILE A 41 4.63 10.50 9.43
N GLN A 42 4.91 10.82 10.69
CA GLN A 42 5.09 12.20 11.13
C GLN A 42 6.29 12.83 10.40
N LYS A 43 6.17 14.09 9.97
CA LYS A 43 7.23 14.77 9.21
C LYS A 43 8.55 14.78 9.98
N ASP A 44 8.52 15.06 11.28
CA ASP A 44 9.71 15.04 12.13
C ASP A 44 10.40 13.67 12.15
N ASP A 45 9.62 12.60 12.25
CA ASP A 45 10.13 11.22 12.23
C ASP A 45 10.70 10.85 10.86
N PHE A 46 10.06 11.28 9.77
CA PHE A 46 10.55 11.11 8.41
C PHE A 46 11.92 11.78 8.21
N TRP A 47 12.04 13.06 8.59
CA TRP A 47 13.29 13.82 8.43
C TRP A 47 14.41 13.34 9.34
N GLN A 48 14.08 12.79 10.51
CA GLN A 48 15.04 12.18 11.43
C GLN A 48 15.37 10.71 11.10
N ASN A 49 14.79 10.18 10.01
CA ASN A 49 14.95 8.78 9.59
C ASN A 49 14.56 7.78 10.70
N LYS A 50 13.50 8.10 11.45
CA LYS A 50 12.89 7.24 12.48
C LYS A 50 11.61 6.61 11.92
N PRO A 51 11.63 5.32 11.56
CA PRO A 51 10.51 4.67 10.88
C PRO A 51 9.36 4.35 11.84
N ASN A 52 8.56 5.36 12.21
CA ASN A 52 7.33 5.22 13.01
C ASN A 52 6.09 5.29 12.12
N TYR A 53 5.85 4.24 11.33
CA TYR A 53 4.75 4.18 10.38
C TYR A 53 3.42 3.78 11.04
N ARG A 54 2.35 4.52 10.74
CA ARG A 54 0.97 4.15 11.08
C ARG A 54 0.26 3.64 9.82
N LEU A 55 -0.09 2.36 9.83
CA LEU A 55 -0.77 1.73 8.71
C LEU A 55 -2.16 2.34 8.50
N VAL A 56 -2.52 2.58 7.24
CA VAL A 56 -3.87 3.01 6.88
C VAL A 56 -4.67 1.75 6.52
N GLU A 57 -5.64 1.39 7.36
CA GLU A 57 -6.54 0.28 7.06
C GLU A 57 -7.42 0.65 5.86
N ARG A 58 -7.58 -0.32 4.94
CA ARG A 58 -8.54 -0.20 3.84
C ARG A 58 -9.90 -0.65 4.37
N THR A 59 -10.83 0.30 4.48
CA THR A 59 -12.25 0.01 4.71
C THR A 59 -12.94 -0.38 3.41
#